data_AF-Q0HY93-F1
#
_entry.id   AF-Q0HY93-F1
#
_cell.length_a   1.000
_cell.length_b   1.000
_cell.length_c   1.000
_cell.angle_alpha   90.00
_cell.angle_beta   90.00
_cell.angle_gamma   90.00
#
_symmetry.space_group_name_H-M   'P 1'
#
loop_
_entity.id
_entity.type
_entity.pdbx_description
1 polymer ?
#
loop_
_entity_poly.entity_id
_entity_poly.type
_entity_poly.pdbx_seq_one_letter_code
_entity_poly.pdbx_strand_id
1 'polypeptide(L)'
;MKMKLMAAFLTAVCSFSASPISWACSYDGQFANPFSESYPGALDVAMATQQALNARTISELSKLEGEEGLRRASGWLQLLADEYSAELKGAYIYIVDNQLWSQLDTNNKLVIHSQPPEINKKVFLLTEVSLHSIVSKRLSWQEAEKLGLVWKS
;
A
#
# COMPACT_ATOMS: atom_id res chain seq x y z
N MET A 1 -19.35 -59.47 -47.27
CA MET A 1 -18.25 -58.50 -47.04
C MET A 1 -18.83 -57.11 -47.29
N LYS A 2 -18.98 -56.17 -46.35
CA LYS A 2 -18.21 -55.80 -45.16
C LYS A 2 -19.14 -55.34 -44.02
N MET A 3 -18.74 -55.71 -42.81
CA MET A 3 -19.20 -55.24 -41.51
C MET A 3 -18.35 -54.02 -41.11
N LYS A 4 -18.91 -53.01 -40.45
CA LYS A 4 -18.22 -52.01 -39.60
C LYS A 4 -19.29 -51.10 -38.96
N LEU A 5 -19.78 -51.44 -37.78
CA LEU A 5 -19.28 -51.08 -36.43
C LEU A 5 -19.18 -49.57 -36.16
N MET A 6 -19.84 -49.21 -35.06
CA MET A 6 -19.92 -47.93 -34.36
C MET A 6 -18.60 -47.15 -34.22
N ALA A 7 -18.71 -45.82 -34.20
CA ALA A 7 -17.84 -44.93 -33.44
C ALA A 7 -18.66 -43.67 -33.10
N ALA A 8 -19.17 -43.58 -31.87
CA ALA A 8 -18.49 -42.99 -30.71
C ALA A 8 -18.67 -41.45 -30.68
N PHE A 9 -19.67 -41.06 -29.90
CA PHE A 9 -20.03 -39.71 -29.49
C PHE A 9 -18.85 -39.12 -28.67
N LEU A 10 -18.15 -38.11 -29.19
CA LEU A 10 -17.15 -37.35 -28.44
C LEU A 10 -17.66 -35.91 -28.26
N THR A 11 -18.50 -35.72 -27.25
CA THR A 11 -18.94 -34.39 -26.81
C THR A 11 -17.78 -33.77 -26.03
N ALA A 12 -16.97 -32.95 -26.70
CA ALA A 12 -15.94 -32.13 -26.08
C ALA A 12 -16.63 -31.02 -25.25
N VAL A 13 -16.79 -31.26 -23.95
CA VAL A 13 -17.17 -30.23 -22.98
C VAL A 13 -15.95 -29.33 -22.79
N CYS A 14 -15.91 -28.22 -23.53
CA CYS A 14 -15.02 -27.11 -23.23
C CYS A 14 -15.53 -26.44 -21.95
N SER A 15 -15.12 -26.96 -20.80
CA SER A 15 -15.19 -26.25 -19.53
C SER A 15 -14.25 -25.05 -19.62
N PHE A 16 -14.77 -23.90 -20.07
CA PHE A 16 -14.14 -22.61 -19.83
C PHE A 16 -14.12 -22.42 -18.31
N SER A 17 -12.99 -22.76 -17.70
CA SER A 17 -12.62 -22.28 -16.39
C SER A 17 -12.52 -20.77 -16.47
N ALA A 18 -13.63 -20.07 -16.20
CA ALA A 18 -13.61 -18.67 -15.87
C ALA A 18 -12.82 -18.54 -14.56
N SER A 19 -11.53 -18.27 -14.68
CA SER A 19 -10.72 -17.83 -13.54
C SER A 19 -11.44 -16.64 -12.92
N PRO A 20 -11.66 -16.61 -11.59
CA PRO A 20 -12.13 -15.40 -10.96
C PRO A 20 -11.09 -14.31 -11.27
N ILE A 21 -11.55 -13.20 -11.85
CA ILE A 21 -10.75 -11.98 -11.97
C ILE A 21 -10.46 -11.58 -10.53
N SER A 22 -9.26 -11.91 -10.05
CA SER A 22 -8.73 -11.38 -8.79
C SER A 22 -8.38 -9.93 -9.04
N TRP A 23 -9.30 -9.03 -8.68
CA TRP A 23 -9.04 -7.60 -8.63
C TRP A 23 -7.98 -7.36 -7.56
N ALA A 24 -6.79 -6.93 -7.99
CA ALA A 24 -5.75 -6.49 -7.07
C ALA A 24 -6.18 -5.14 -6.48
N CYS A 25 -6.39 -5.07 -5.17
CA CYS A 25 -6.63 -3.81 -4.46
C CYS A 25 -5.30 -3.04 -4.29
N SER A 26 -4.74 -2.67 -5.44
CA SER A 26 -3.56 -1.85 -5.77
C SER A 26 -2.16 -2.15 -5.20
N TYR A 27 -1.18 -1.49 -5.86
CA TYR A 27 0.16 -1.94 -6.27
C TYR A 27 0.24 -2.65 -7.66
N ASP A 28 -0.28 -2.23 -8.81
CA ASP A 28 -0.48 -0.92 -9.46
C ASP A 28 -1.63 -1.04 -10.51
N GLY A 29 -2.62 -1.92 -10.28
CA GLY A 29 -3.68 -2.22 -11.26
C GLY A 29 -4.83 -1.20 -11.25
N GLN A 30 -4.91 -0.36 -12.30
CA GLN A 30 -5.88 0.70 -12.64
C GLN A 30 -7.15 0.87 -11.78
N PHE A 31 -7.39 2.12 -11.36
CA PHE A 31 -8.51 2.54 -10.52
C PHE A 31 -9.70 3.11 -11.30
N ALA A 32 -10.92 2.92 -10.78
CA ALA A 32 -12.13 3.54 -11.30
C ALA A 32 -12.33 4.98 -10.79
N ASN A 33 -12.01 5.28 -9.52
CA ASN A 33 -12.06 6.62 -8.95
C ASN A 33 -11.05 6.79 -7.78
N PRO A 34 -9.97 7.56 -7.96
CA PRO A 34 -8.93 7.72 -6.94
C PRO A 34 -9.41 8.45 -5.67
N PHE A 35 -10.49 9.22 -5.73
CA PHE A 35 -11.00 9.96 -4.56
C PHE A 35 -11.81 9.08 -3.61
N SER A 36 -12.48 8.04 -4.10
CA SER A 36 -13.24 7.12 -3.25
C SER A 36 -12.38 6.06 -2.56
N GLU A 37 -11.17 5.82 -3.08
CA GLU A 37 -10.23 4.85 -2.51
C GLU A 37 -9.19 5.51 -1.57
N SER A 38 -9.18 6.85 -1.51
CA SER A 38 -8.33 7.63 -0.62
C SER A 38 -8.93 7.74 0.79
N TYR A 39 -8.11 7.53 1.83
CA TYR A 39 -8.51 7.80 3.22
C TYR A 39 -8.63 9.32 3.47
N PRO A 40 -9.55 9.78 4.36
CA PRO A 40 -9.64 11.20 4.73
C PRO A 40 -8.26 11.81 5.01
N GLY A 41 -8.04 12.98 4.40
CA GLY A 41 -6.82 13.83 4.32
C GLY A 41 -5.51 13.15 3.88
N ALA A 42 -5.61 12.03 3.17
CA ALA A 42 -4.54 11.61 2.25
C ALA A 42 -4.14 12.74 1.29
N LEU A 43 -5.10 13.56 0.84
CA LEU A 43 -4.85 14.73 0.00
C LEU A 43 -3.95 15.77 0.69
N ASP A 44 -4.21 16.08 1.96
CA ASP A 44 -3.43 17.06 2.72
C ASP A 44 -1.97 16.62 2.85
N VAL A 45 -1.75 15.33 3.14
CA VAL A 45 -0.42 14.72 3.19
C VAL A 45 0.26 14.77 1.81
N ALA A 46 -0.45 14.44 0.73
CA ALA A 46 0.11 14.50 -0.62
C ALA A 46 0.51 15.95 -1.01
N MET A 47 -0.31 16.94 -0.66
CA MET A 47 -0.02 18.35 -0.89
C MET A 47 1.19 18.83 -0.06
N ALA A 48 1.26 18.46 1.21
CA ALA A 48 2.39 18.76 2.09
C ALA A 48 3.70 18.15 1.55
N THR A 49 3.64 16.90 1.08
CA THR A 49 4.77 16.24 0.41
C THR A 49 5.22 17.02 -0.82
N GLN A 50 4.29 17.43 -1.69
CA GLN A 50 4.66 18.21 -2.88
C GLN A 50 5.27 19.57 -2.52
N GLN A 51 4.77 20.24 -1.48
CA GLN A 51 5.35 21.48 -0.98
C GLN A 51 6.76 21.27 -0.45
N ALA A 52 6.99 20.21 0.32
CA ALA A 52 8.31 19.86 0.87
C ALA A 52 9.33 19.51 -0.23
N LEU A 53 8.90 18.81 -1.29
CA LEU A 53 9.73 18.56 -2.46
C LEU A 53 10.10 19.85 -3.19
N ASN A 54 9.12 20.72 -3.44
CA ASN A 54 9.35 22.01 -4.09
C ASN A 54 10.28 22.93 -3.27
N ALA A 55 10.14 22.91 -1.94
CA ALA A 55 10.99 23.63 -1.01
C ALA A 55 12.35 22.95 -0.78
N ARG A 56 12.58 21.75 -1.34
CA ARG A 56 13.78 20.91 -1.17
C ARG A 56 14.09 20.57 0.29
N THR A 57 13.07 20.51 1.14
CA THR A 57 13.22 20.06 2.54
C THR A 57 13.26 18.53 2.62
N ILE A 58 12.72 17.85 1.62
CA ILE A 58 12.89 16.42 1.37
C ILE A 58 13.37 16.19 -0.07
N SER A 59 13.92 15.01 -0.35
CA SER A 59 14.45 14.66 -1.69
C SER A 59 13.49 13.73 -2.42
N GLU A 60 13.37 13.92 -3.73
CA GLU A 60 12.63 12.99 -4.60
C GLU A 60 13.18 11.56 -4.48
N LEU A 61 12.26 10.61 -4.65
CA LEU A 61 12.57 9.18 -4.77
C LEU A 61 12.33 8.73 -6.20
N SER A 62 13.17 7.82 -6.69
CA SER A 62 12.86 7.09 -7.91
C SER A 62 11.59 6.26 -7.72
N LYS A 63 10.66 6.35 -8.66
CA LYS A 63 9.47 5.51 -8.67
C LYS A 63 9.87 4.07 -8.97
N LEU A 64 9.38 3.12 -8.17
CA LEU A 64 9.45 1.69 -8.44
C LEU A 64 8.00 1.17 -8.47
N GLU A 65 7.66 0.37 -9.48
CA GLU A 65 6.31 -0.18 -9.73
C GLU A 65 6.37 -1.70 -9.71
N GLY A 66 5.30 -2.39 -9.28
CA GLY A 66 5.23 -3.86 -9.22
C GLY A 66 6.37 -4.48 -8.40
N GLU A 67 6.30 -5.70 -7.87
CA GLU A 67 7.14 -6.26 -6.75
C GLU A 67 8.29 -5.46 -6.05
N GLU A 68 9.36 -5.06 -6.76
CA GLU A 68 9.90 -3.67 -6.76
C GLU A 68 9.64 -2.75 -5.56
N GLY A 69 8.72 -1.81 -5.78
CA GLY A 69 8.33 -0.76 -4.84
C GLY A 69 7.75 -1.27 -3.52
N LEU A 70 7.01 -2.38 -3.51
CA LEU A 70 6.38 -3.01 -2.36
C LEU A 70 7.47 -3.60 -1.49
N ARG A 71 8.45 -4.30 -2.07
CA ARG A 71 9.60 -4.82 -1.33
C ARG A 71 10.35 -3.68 -0.64
N ARG A 72 10.55 -2.56 -1.34
CA ARG A 72 11.18 -1.35 -0.79
C ARG A 72 10.36 -0.72 0.34
N ALA A 73 9.08 -0.45 0.08
CA ALA A 73 8.16 0.14 1.05
C ALA A 73 8.00 -0.75 2.29
N SER A 74 7.89 -2.06 2.13
CA SER A 74 7.82 -3.04 3.23
C SER A 74 9.06 -2.99 4.10
N GLY A 75 10.26 -2.93 3.48
CA GLY A 75 11.51 -2.81 4.21
C GLY A 75 11.59 -1.52 5.03
N TRP A 76 11.17 -0.39 4.46
CA TRP A 76 11.13 0.88 5.19
C TRP A 76 10.04 0.92 6.26
N LEU A 77 8.87 0.31 6.02
CA LEU A 77 7.83 0.18 7.04
C LEU A 77 8.31 -0.65 8.23
N GLN A 78 9.09 -1.71 7.99
CA GLN A 78 9.71 -2.48 9.07
C GLN A 78 10.68 -1.62 9.89
N LEU A 79 11.57 -0.87 9.23
CA LEU A 79 12.49 0.04 9.92
C LEU A 79 11.74 1.10 10.73
N LEU A 80 10.66 1.66 10.17
CA LEU A 80 9.83 2.64 10.85
C LEU A 80 9.15 2.02 12.10
N ALA A 81 8.58 0.83 11.95
CA ALA A 81 7.94 0.11 13.05
C ALA A 81 8.92 -0.23 14.18
N ASP A 82 10.15 -0.59 13.84
CA ASP A 82 11.21 -0.89 14.81
C ASP A 82 11.64 0.38 15.57
N GLU A 83 11.86 1.49 14.87
CA GLU A 83 12.33 2.76 15.45
C GLU A 83 11.24 3.50 16.26
N TYR A 84 10.00 3.48 15.78
CA TYR A 84 8.86 4.22 16.34
C TYR A 84 7.75 3.32 16.89
N SER A 85 8.13 2.14 17.41
CA SER A 85 7.17 1.15 17.91
C SER A 85 6.24 1.68 19.00
N ALA A 86 6.71 2.61 19.85
CA ALA A 86 5.92 3.21 20.92
C ALA A 86 4.80 4.11 20.37
N GLU A 87 5.13 4.94 19.38
CA GLU A 87 4.21 5.83 18.69
C GLU A 87 3.22 5.04 17.82
N LEU A 88 3.68 3.98 17.18
CA LEU A 88 2.91 3.20 16.21
C LEU A 88 2.13 2.04 16.85
N LYS A 89 2.30 1.77 18.14
CA LYS A 89 1.68 0.61 18.80
C LYS A 89 0.17 0.57 18.61
N GLY A 90 -0.34 -0.51 18.00
CA GLY A 90 -1.76 -0.71 17.73
C GLY A 90 -2.32 0.21 16.64
N ALA A 91 -1.48 0.91 15.89
CA ALA A 91 -1.88 1.85 14.85
C ALA A 91 -1.87 1.21 13.45
N TYR A 92 -2.66 1.81 12.56
CA TYR A 92 -2.58 1.57 11.14
C TYR A 92 -1.70 2.62 10.49
N ILE A 93 -1.02 2.22 9.43
CA ILE A 93 -0.13 3.06 8.63
C ILE A 93 -0.64 2.98 7.20
N TYR A 94 -0.83 4.13 6.57
CA TYR A 94 -1.30 4.25 5.19
C TYR A 94 -0.29 5.01 4.36
N ILE A 95 0.31 4.34 3.38
CA ILE A 95 1.18 4.96 2.38
C ILE A 95 0.29 5.52 1.26
N VAL A 96 0.13 6.83 1.24
CA VAL A 96 -0.89 7.54 0.43
C VAL A 96 -0.71 7.33 -1.07
N ASP A 97 0.50 7.52 -1.57
CA ASP A 97 0.85 7.45 -3.00
C ASP A 97 0.78 6.02 -3.57
N ASN A 98 0.95 5.01 -2.72
CA ASN A 98 0.89 3.60 -3.10
C ASN A 98 -0.38 2.88 -2.58
N GLN A 99 -1.25 3.62 -1.88
CA GLN A 99 -2.46 3.14 -1.19
C GLN A 99 -2.24 1.87 -0.34
N LEU A 100 -1.04 1.73 0.24
CA LEU A 100 -0.64 0.55 0.99
C LEU A 100 -1.03 0.70 2.45
N TRP A 101 -1.95 -0.15 2.89
CA TRP A 101 -2.30 -0.32 4.30
C TRP A 101 -1.36 -1.28 5.00
N SER A 102 -0.93 -0.90 6.20
CA SER A 102 -0.18 -1.75 7.11
C SER A 102 -0.67 -1.53 8.54
N GLN A 103 -0.41 -2.49 9.43
CA GLN A 103 -0.78 -2.40 10.84
C GLN A 103 0.36 -2.87 11.73
N LEU A 104 0.71 -2.08 12.74
CA LEU A 104 1.54 -2.53 13.84
C LEU A 104 0.63 -2.95 14.99
N ASP A 105 0.58 -4.25 15.30
CA ASP A 105 -0.28 -4.74 16.38
C ASP A 105 0.26 -4.36 17.78
N THR A 106 -0.49 -4.72 18.82
CA THR A 106 -0.10 -4.43 20.21
C THR A 106 1.10 -5.23 20.70
N ASN A 107 1.53 -6.24 19.93
CA ASN A 107 2.70 -7.08 20.19
C ASN A 107 3.91 -6.65 19.32
N ASN A 108 3.84 -5.48 18.68
CA ASN A 108 4.84 -4.94 17.76
C ASN A 108 5.08 -5.82 16.52
N LYS A 109 4.09 -6.63 16.11
CA LYS A 109 4.13 -7.35 14.85
C LYS A 109 3.55 -6.47 13.74
N LEU A 110 4.38 -6.19 12.74
CA LEU A 110 3.98 -5.47 11.54
C LEU A 110 3.31 -6.42 10.54
N VAL A 111 2.13 -6.03 10.07
CA VAL A 111 1.41 -6.70 8.98
C VAL A 111 1.35 -5.72 7.81
N ILE A 112 2.05 -6.06 6.73
CA ILE A 112 1.97 -5.35 5.45
C ILE A 112 0.75 -5.83 4.66
N HIS A 113 0.12 -4.97 3.86
CA HIS A 113 -1.13 -5.26 3.16
C HIS A 113 -2.26 -5.67 4.12
N SER A 114 -2.40 -4.95 5.23
CA SER A 114 -3.56 -5.13 6.09
C SER A 114 -4.83 -4.66 5.39
N GLN A 115 -5.98 -5.10 5.89
CA GLN A 115 -7.24 -4.43 5.56
C GLN A 115 -7.22 -3.00 6.14
N PRO A 116 -7.96 -2.05 5.53
CA PRO A 116 -8.21 -0.75 6.14
C PRO A 116 -8.82 -0.92 7.55
N PRO A 117 -8.57 0.02 8.47
CA PRO A 117 -9.14 -0.05 9.80
C PRO A 117 -10.66 0.12 9.80
N GLU A 118 -11.30 -0.48 10.80
CA GLU A 118 -12.65 -0.09 11.22
C GLU A 118 -12.65 1.34 11.79
N ILE A 119 -13.84 1.89 12.03
CA ILE A 119 -14.02 3.25 12.57
C ILE A 119 -13.31 3.38 13.93
N ASN A 120 -12.77 4.57 14.23
CA ASN A 120 -12.11 4.92 15.50
C ASN A 120 -10.77 4.21 15.80
N LYS A 121 -10.03 3.78 14.78
CA LYS A 121 -8.63 3.35 14.94
C LYS A 121 -7.67 4.49 14.67
N LYS A 122 -6.52 4.45 15.35
CA LYS A 122 -5.41 5.38 15.12
C LYS A 122 -4.79 5.09 13.76
N VAL A 123 -4.76 6.09 12.89
CA VAL A 123 -4.16 5.96 11.54
C VAL A 123 -3.08 7.00 11.37
N PHE A 124 -1.91 6.57 10.89
CA PHE A 124 -0.87 7.45 10.40
C PHE A 124 -0.82 7.42 8.88
N LEU A 125 -0.94 8.59 8.26
CA LEU A 125 -0.83 8.79 6.84
C LEU A 125 0.53 9.40 6.50
N LEU A 126 1.19 8.87 5.49
CA LEU A 126 2.45 9.40 4.97
C LEU A 126 2.63 8.96 3.51
N THR A 127 3.53 9.61 2.78
CA THR A 127 3.94 9.15 1.43
C THR A 127 5.18 8.27 1.51
N GLU A 128 5.51 7.54 0.45
CA GLU A 128 6.72 6.73 0.38
C GLU A 128 7.99 7.60 0.56
N VAL A 129 8.00 8.83 0.04
CA VAL A 129 9.12 9.77 0.23
C VAL A 129 9.23 10.28 1.67
N SER A 130 8.10 10.52 2.35
CA SER A 130 8.09 10.84 3.78
C SER A 130 8.66 9.69 4.59
N LEU A 131 8.20 8.46 4.32
CA LEU A 131 8.66 7.24 4.97
C LEU A 131 10.17 7.09 4.85
N HIS A 132 10.69 7.15 3.62
CA HIS A 132 12.14 7.08 3.39
C HIS A 132 12.91 8.18 4.12
N SER A 133 12.42 9.42 4.08
CA SER A 133 13.10 10.56 4.73
C SER A 133 13.22 10.36 6.24
N ILE A 134 12.19 9.75 6.85
CA ILE A 134 12.19 9.42 8.29
C ILE A 134 13.18 8.29 8.59
N VAL A 135 13.07 7.15 7.92
CA VAL A 135 13.92 5.98 8.23
C VAL A 135 15.39 6.17 7.80
N SER A 136 15.65 7.09 6.88
CA SER A 136 17.01 7.52 6.51
C SER A 136 17.55 8.64 7.41
N LYS A 137 16.80 9.04 8.44
CA LYS A 137 17.15 10.07 9.44
C LYS A 137 17.44 11.45 8.85
N ARG A 138 16.88 11.74 7.66
CA ARG A 138 16.90 13.07 7.04
C ARG A 138 15.81 13.97 7.60
N LEU A 139 14.80 13.38 8.22
CA LEU A 139 13.67 14.05 8.85
C LEU A 139 13.31 13.30 10.13
N SER A 140 13.19 13.99 11.26
CA SER A 140 12.65 13.35 12.48
C SER A 140 11.14 13.19 12.40
N TRP A 141 10.57 12.25 13.17
CA TRP A 141 9.12 12.07 13.27
C TRP A 141 8.37 13.36 13.62
N GLN A 142 8.89 14.11 14.60
CA GLN A 142 8.28 15.36 15.07
C GLN A 142 8.33 16.46 14.01
N GLU A 143 9.40 16.53 13.23
CA GLU A 143 9.48 17.46 12.09
C GLU A 143 8.54 17.05 10.96
N ALA A 144 8.41 15.76 10.69
CA ALA A 144 7.46 15.24 9.70
C ALA A 144 6.02 15.59 10.06
N GLU A 145 5.63 15.45 11.33
CA GLU A 145 4.31 15.87 11.82
C GLU A 145 4.11 17.38 11.68
N LYS A 146 5.10 18.20 12.05
CA LYS A 146 5.03 19.67 11.90
C LYS A 146 4.89 20.12 10.46
N LEU A 147 5.51 19.41 9.52
CA LEU A 147 5.45 19.69 8.10
C LEU A 147 4.18 19.10 7.42
N GLY A 148 3.35 18.35 8.15
CA GLY A 148 2.20 17.64 7.58
C GLY A 148 2.58 16.44 6.71
N LEU A 149 3.83 15.99 6.76
CA LEU A 149 4.35 14.83 6.02
C LEU A 149 3.99 13.49 6.67
N VAL A 150 3.67 13.54 7.97
CA VAL A 150 3.00 12.49 8.73
C VAL A 150 1.77 13.13 9.35
N TRP A 151 0.61 12.52 9.12
CA TRP A 151 -0.63 13.00 9.74
C TRP A 151 -1.31 11.87 10.50
N LYS A 152 -1.76 12.20 11.71
CA LYS A 152 -2.48 11.28 12.59
C LYS A 152 -3.97 11.60 12.55
N SER A 153 -4.76 10.62 12.10
CA SER A 153 -6.22 10.62 12.18
C SER A 153 -6.74 9.91 13.42
#